data_AF-A0A9X9XPQ2-F1
#
_entry.id   AF-A0A9X9XPQ2-F1
#
_cell.length_a   1.000
_cell.length_b   1.000
_cell.length_c   1.000
_cell.angle_alpha   90.00
_cell.angle_beta   90.00
_cell.angle_gamma   90.00
#
_symmetry.space_group_name_H-M   'P 1'
#
loop_
_entity.id
_entity.type
_entity.pdbx_description
1 polymer ?
#
loop_
_entity_poly.entity_id
_entity_poly.type
_entity_poly.pdbx_seq_one_letter_code
_entity_poly.pdbx_strand_id
1 'polypeptide(L)'
;MESRWLDQSSYKDDGSLAKPRARIAQTLAVPSEHLADREFLVGDSFTVADAHLAWALLLLRPAGVDIAQWPSLSAYLARMQARPAVRDAIATEMELRKTVAANPA
;
A
#
# COMPACT_ATOMS: atom_id res chain seq x y z
N MET A 1 -22.32 -7.28 -29.14
CA MET A 1 -20.91 -7.52 -28.75
C MET A 1 -20.61 -6.62 -27.58
N GLU A 2 -21.10 -6.96 -26.38
CA GLU A 2 -21.09 -6.05 -25.22
C GLU A 2 -20.63 -6.74 -23.94
N SER A 3 -19.80 -6.01 -23.20
CA SER A 3 -19.76 -5.98 -21.72
C SER A 3 -19.26 -7.20 -20.95
N ARG A 4 -18.15 -7.79 -21.37
CA ARG A 4 -17.34 -8.69 -20.50
C ARG A 4 -16.41 -7.92 -19.52
N TRP A 5 -16.27 -6.60 -19.67
CA TRP A 5 -15.36 -5.77 -18.88
C TRP A 5 -15.98 -5.15 -17.61
N LEU A 6 -17.25 -5.46 -17.30
CA LEU A 6 -17.97 -4.97 -16.12
C LEU A 6 -18.43 -6.09 -15.17
N ASP A 7 -17.97 -7.33 -15.37
CA ASP A 7 -18.27 -8.43 -14.45
C ASP A 7 -17.40 -8.34 -13.18
N GLN A 8 -17.85 -7.49 -12.25
CA GLN A 8 -17.28 -7.36 -10.90
C GLN A 8 -17.66 -8.53 -9.97
N SER A 9 -18.45 -9.51 -10.43
CA SER A 9 -18.84 -10.67 -9.63
C SER A 9 -17.62 -11.46 -9.14
N SER A 10 -16.56 -11.50 -9.96
CA SER A 10 -15.28 -12.13 -9.62
C SER A 10 -14.50 -11.45 -8.47
N TYR A 11 -14.83 -10.20 -8.11
CA TYR A 11 -14.17 -9.49 -7.02
C TYR A 11 -14.80 -9.76 -5.64
N LYS A 12 -16.06 -10.21 -5.59
CA LYS A 12 -16.87 -10.33 -4.36
C LYS A 12 -16.89 -11.73 -3.74
N ASP A 13 -15.92 -12.59 -4.05
CA ASP A 13 -15.81 -13.89 -3.40
C ASP A 13 -14.83 -13.81 -2.23
N ASP A 14 -15.33 -13.64 -1.00
CA ASP A 14 -14.50 -13.58 0.21
C ASP A 14 -13.69 -14.87 0.44
N GLY A 15 -14.11 -16.00 -0.16
CA GLY A 15 -13.36 -17.26 -0.20
C GLY A 15 -12.07 -17.21 -1.05
N SER A 16 -11.93 -16.20 -1.91
CA SER A 16 -10.82 -16.02 -2.85
C SER A 16 -9.59 -15.30 -2.25
N LEU A 17 -9.76 -14.56 -1.15
CA LEU A 17 -8.73 -13.64 -0.62
C LEU A 17 -7.68 -14.29 0.29
N ALA A 18 -7.89 -15.53 0.74
CA ALA A 18 -6.95 -16.24 1.61
C ALA A 18 -5.58 -16.50 0.93
N LYS A 19 -5.60 -16.91 -0.36
CA LYS A 19 -4.37 -17.14 -1.14
C LYS A 19 -3.58 -15.84 -1.41
N PRO A 20 -4.23 -14.71 -1.80
CA PRO A 20 -3.58 -13.40 -1.88
C PRO A 20 -2.93 -12.95 -0.57
N ARG A 21 -3.61 -13.10 0.58
CA ARG A 21 -3.07 -12.67 1.88
C ARG A 21 -1.81 -13.43 2.28
N ALA A 22 -1.77 -14.74 2.04
CA ALA A 22 -0.59 -15.56 2.31
C ALA A 22 0.64 -15.11 1.52
N ARG A 23 0.45 -14.57 0.31
CA ARG A 23 1.57 -14.07 -0.53
C ARG A 23 2.12 -12.73 -0.05
N ILE A 24 1.36 -11.94 0.70
CA ILE A 24 1.81 -10.62 1.17
C ILE A 24 3.11 -10.75 1.96
N ALA A 25 3.19 -11.74 2.85
CA ALA A 25 4.40 -11.95 3.64
C ALA A 25 5.63 -12.30 2.79
N GLN A 26 5.45 -13.18 1.81
CA GLN A 26 6.52 -13.56 0.88
C GLN A 26 6.94 -12.38 0.00
N THR A 27 5.99 -11.61 -0.52
CA THR A 27 6.26 -10.44 -1.36
C THR A 27 6.98 -9.34 -0.59
N LEU A 28 6.65 -9.12 0.69
CA LEU A 28 7.25 -8.08 1.51
C LEU A 28 8.62 -8.44 2.08
N ALA A 29 8.99 -9.73 2.11
CA ALA A 29 10.34 -10.15 2.49
C ALA A 29 11.41 -9.51 1.59
N VAL A 30 11.20 -9.49 0.27
CA VAL A 30 12.15 -8.92 -0.70
C VAL A 30 12.45 -7.44 -0.46
N PRO A 31 11.46 -6.52 -0.43
CA PRO A 31 11.74 -5.11 -0.14
C PRO A 31 12.18 -4.91 1.32
N SER A 32 11.80 -5.77 2.27
CA SER A 32 12.29 -5.67 3.65
C SER A 32 13.80 -5.92 3.73
N GLU A 33 14.29 -6.96 3.06
CA GLU A 33 15.72 -7.25 2.97
C GLU A 33 16.45 -6.14 2.20
N HIS A 34 15.90 -5.72 1.06
CA HIS A 34 16.50 -4.67 0.24
C HIS A 34 16.61 -3.32 0.96
N LEU A 35 15.65 -2.98 1.81
CA LEU A 35 15.61 -1.73 2.57
C LEU A 35 16.27 -1.82 3.95
N ALA A 36 16.91 -2.95 4.29
CA ALA A 36 17.54 -3.14 5.59
C ALA A 36 18.68 -2.14 5.85
N ASP A 37 19.45 -1.82 4.82
CA ASP A 37 20.62 -0.92 4.84
C ASP A 37 20.47 0.27 3.88
N ARG A 38 19.27 0.51 3.35
CA ARG A 38 19.01 1.56 2.35
C ARG A 38 18.00 2.59 2.82
N GLU A 39 18.27 3.83 2.44
CA GLU A 39 17.34 4.93 2.70
C GLU A 39 16.15 4.93 1.72
N PHE A 40 16.44 4.72 0.43
CA PHE A 40 15.50 4.73 -0.69
C PHE A 40 15.47 3.39 -1.44
N LEU A 41 14.39 3.16 -2.17
CA LEU A 41 14.17 1.93 -2.92
C LEU A 41 15.10 1.80 -4.12
N VAL A 42 15.46 2.91 -4.78
CA VAL A 42 16.32 2.94 -5.95
C VAL A 42 17.31 4.11 -5.85
N GLY A 43 18.60 3.81 -5.96
CA GLY A 43 19.68 4.80 -5.87
C GLY A 43 19.73 5.51 -4.51
N ASP A 44 20.21 6.75 -4.52
CA ASP A 44 20.49 7.52 -3.30
C ASP A 44 19.53 8.71 -3.10
N SER A 45 18.39 8.72 -3.81
CA SER A 45 17.40 9.79 -3.68
C SER A 45 15.98 9.27 -3.87
N PHE A 46 15.00 10.05 -3.39
CA PHE A 46 13.59 9.70 -3.51
C PHE A 46 13.11 9.68 -4.97
N THR A 47 12.40 8.63 -5.33
CA THR A 47 11.86 8.40 -6.67
C THR A 47 10.37 8.04 -6.65
N VAL A 48 9.78 7.87 -7.83
CA VAL A 48 8.42 7.34 -7.98
C VAL A 48 8.26 5.94 -7.37
N ALA A 49 9.34 5.14 -7.34
CA ALA A 49 9.33 3.81 -6.75
C ALA A 49 9.06 3.89 -5.24
N ASP A 50 9.62 4.90 -4.57
CA ASP A 50 9.41 5.13 -3.15
C ASP A 50 7.97 5.55 -2.85
N ALA A 51 7.45 6.49 -3.65
CA ALA A 51 6.07 6.95 -3.55
C ALA A 51 5.07 5.79 -3.69
N HIS A 52 5.30 4.91 -4.67
CA HIS A 52 4.48 3.74 -4.92
C HIS A 52 4.51 2.75 -3.75
N LEU A 53 5.71 2.39 -3.28
CA LEU A 53 5.84 1.43 -2.18
C LEU A 53 5.27 2.00 -0.87
N ALA A 54 5.52 3.27 -0.55
CA ALA A 54 4.96 3.90 0.64
C ALA A 54 3.43 3.86 0.65
N TRP A 55 2.80 4.11 -0.51
CA TRP A 55 1.36 3.98 -0.67
C TRP A 55 0.86 2.54 -0.48
N ALA A 56 1.54 1.57 -1.08
CA ALA A 56 1.18 0.16 -0.91
C ALA A 56 1.27 -0.27 0.57
N LEU A 57 2.31 0.15 1.29
CA LEU A 57 2.49 -0.15 2.71
C LEU A 57 1.42 0.50 3.59
N LEU A 58 0.98 1.72 3.28
CA LEU A 58 -0.12 2.40 3.98
C LEU A 58 -1.43 1.60 3.95
N LEU A 59 -1.70 0.92 2.82
CA LEU A 59 -2.93 0.15 2.62
C LEU A 59 -2.91 -1.22 3.31
N LEU A 60 -1.74 -1.70 3.78
CA LEU A 60 -1.63 -3.00 4.46
C LEU A 60 -2.38 -3.03 5.78
N ARG A 61 -2.32 -1.95 6.57
CA ARG A 61 -3.00 -1.89 7.87
C ARG A 61 -4.54 -1.97 7.73
N PRO A 62 -5.21 -1.16 6.88
CA PRO A 62 -6.62 -1.35 6.57
C PRO A 62 -6.95 -2.74 6.02
N ALA A 63 -6.00 -3.37 5.32
CA ALA A 63 -6.14 -4.74 4.85
C ALA A 63 -5.89 -5.80 5.94
N GLY A 64 -5.64 -5.43 7.19
CA GLY A 64 -5.42 -6.34 8.32
C GLY A 64 -4.04 -7.00 8.34
N VAL A 65 -3.03 -6.39 7.73
CA VAL A 65 -1.64 -6.83 7.77
C VAL A 65 -0.82 -5.82 8.56
N ASP A 66 -0.18 -6.28 9.63
CA ASP A 66 0.75 -5.46 10.38
C ASP A 66 2.15 -5.49 9.75
N ILE A 67 2.69 -4.31 9.47
CA ILE A 67 4.02 -4.17 8.88
C ILE A 67 5.13 -4.26 9.92
N ALA A 68 4.79 -4.24 11.22
CA ALA A 68 5.74 -4.30 12.33
C ALA A 68 6.61 -5.56 12.32
N GLN A 69 6.16 -6.63 11.67
CA GLN A 69 6.96 -7.85 11.46
C GLN A 69 8.19 -7.63 10.53
N TRP A 70 8.24 -6.49 9.82
CA TRP A 70 9.40 -6.05 9.03
C TRP A 70 9.89 -4.68 9.53
N PRO A 71 10.84 -4.64 10.46
CA PRO A 71 11.34 -3.39 11.04
C PRO A 71 11.92 -2.42 10.01
N SER A 72 12.59 -2.93 8.97
CA SER A 72 13.14 -2.10 7.89
C SER A 72 12.03 -1.38 7.10
N LEU A 73 10.93 -2.09 6.78
CA LEU A 73 9.76 -1.49 6.12
C LEU A 73 9.05 -0.49 7.03
N SER A 74 8.97 -0.77 8.34
CA SER A 74 8.41 0.14 9.31
C SER A 74 9.20 1.45 9.39
N ALA A 75 10.53 1.36 9.51
CA ALA A 75 11.41 2.51 9.54
C ALA A 75 11.37 3.29 8.21
N TYR A 76 11.39 2.58 7.09
CA TYR A 76 11.25 3.16 5.75
C TYR A 76 9.94 3.94 5.60
N LEU A 77 8.80 3.32 5.95
CA LEU A 77 7.49 3.97 5.86
C LEU A 77 7.43 5.23 6.74
N ALA A 78 7.99 5.18 7.95
CA ALA A 78 8.05 6.34 8.83
C ALA A 78 8.84 7.51 8.19
N ARG A 79 9.99 7.24 7.55
CA ARG A 79 10.74 8.25 6.80
C ARG A 79 9.91 8.83 5.64
N MET A 80 9.20 7.99 4.89
CA MET A 80 8.36 8.44 3.78
C MET A 80 7.20 9.30 4.26
N GLN A 81 6.52 8.91 5.34
CA GLN A 81 5.44 9.67 5.95
C GLN A 81 5.88 10.99 6.58
N ALA A 82 7.16 11.15 6.94
CA ALA A 82 7.68 12.42 7.45
C ALA A 82 7.79 13.50 6.37
N ARG A 83 7.80 13.13 5.08
CA ARG A 83 7.95 14.08 3.95
C ARG A 83 6.70 14.95 3.80
N PRO A 84 6.83 16.29 3.68
CA PRO A 84 5.67 17.19 3.56
C PRO A 84 4.69 16.80 2.45
N ALA A 85 5.18 16.55 1.25
CA ALA A 85 4.33 16.16 0.11
C ALA A 85 3.56 14.84 0.33
N VAL A 86 4.14 13.89 1.08
CA VAL A 86 3.47 12.62 1.42
C VAL A 86 2.38 12.87 2.46
N ARG A 87 2.65 13.71 3.46
CA ARG A 87 1.66 14.10 4.47
C ARG A 87 0.46 14.80 3.84
N ASP A 88 0.72 15.73 2.93
CA ASP A 88 -0.31 16.46 2.21
C ASP A 88 -1.16 15.51 1.35
N ALA A 89 -0.52 14.58 0.61
CA ALA A 89 -1.21 13.58 -0.18
C ALA A 89 -2.08 12.64 0.67
N ILE A 90 -1.58 12.17 1.82
CA ILE A 90 -2.37 11.36 2.77
C ILE A 90 -3.57 12.15 3.28
N ALA A 91 -3.39 13.42 3.64
CA ALA A 91 -4.48 14.28 4.10
C ALA A 91 -5.56 14.46 3.02
N THR A 92 -5.15 14.70 1.76
CA THR A 92 -6.06 14.77 0.62
C THR A 92 -6.84 13.47 0.43
N GLU A 93 -6.17 12.31 0.42
CA GLU A 93 -6.87 11.02 0.31
C GLU A 93 -7.86 10.82 1.45
N MET A 94 -7.45 11.07 2.69
CA MET A 94 -8.30 10.85 3.85
C MET A 94 -9.57 11.69 3.75
N GLU A 95 -9.49 12.89 3.19
CA GLU A 95 -10.67 13.72 2.93
C GLU A 95 -11.54 13.14 1.82
N LEU A 96 -10.93 12.73 0.69
CA LEU A 96 -11.66 12.06 -0.40
C LEU A 96 -12.38 10.79 0.05
N ARG A 97 -11.78 10.01 0.96
CA ARG A 97 -12.40 8.80 1.51
C ARG A 97 -13.64 9.10 2.35
N LYS A 98 -13.63 10.19 3.12
CA LYS A 98 -14.82 10.63 3.89
C LYS A 98 -15.94 11.04 2.95
N THR A 99 -15.63 11.79 1.88
CA THR A 99 -16.64 12.27 0.94
C THR A 99 -17.27 11.12 0.15
N VAL A 100 -16.47 10.15 -0.30
CA VAL A 100 -16.98 8.94 -0.96
C VAL A 100 -17.85 8.09 -0.03
N ALA A 101 -17.45 7.95 1.25
CA ALA A 101 -18.25 7.20 2.23
C ALA A 101 -19.58 7.90 2.56
N ALA A 102 -19.62 9.23 2.54
CA ALA A 102 -20.82 10.02 2.82
C ALA A 102 -21.82 10.08 1.65
N ASN A 103 -21.41 9.73 0.44
CA ASN A 103 -22.26 9.70 -0.74
C ASN A 103 -22.02 8.43 -1.56
N PRO A 104 -22.51 7.26 -1.10
CA PRO A 104 -22.43 6.03 -1.88
C PRO A 104 -23.28 6.21 -3.14
N ALA A 105 -22.63 6.08 -4.30
CA ALA A 105 -23.28 6.13 -5.61
C ALA A 105 -24.34 5.03 -5.79
#